data_AF-A0A0B8QVG8-F1
#
_entry.id   AF-A0A0B8QVG8-F1
#
_cell.length_a   1.000
_cell.length_b   1.000
_cell.length_c   1.000
_cell.angle_alpha   90.00
_cell.angle_beta   90.00
_cell.angle_gamma   90.00
#
_symmetry.space_group_name_H-M   'P 1'
#
loop_
_entity.id
_entity.type
_entity.pdbx_description
1 polymer ?
#
loop_
_entity_poly.entity_id
_entity_poly.type
_entity_poly.pdbx_seq_one_letter_code
_entity_poly.pdbx_strand_id
1 'polypeptide(L)'
;MITAKENPMVFYFSRIFLSVFHGDTKALQEQFDLDFSVKDEQWTLKLTPRNHPLDSVFESITLEGLDTIERLTLLEVRGDKTEIQFANQAHQPKELTDDEKAQFSF
;
A
#
# COMPACT_ATOMS: atom_id res chain seq x y z
N MET A 1 -5.20 1.61 -19.82
CA MET A 1 -4.53 2.16 -18.64
C MET A 1 -5.62 2.75 -17.75
N ILE A 2 -5.68 2.35 -16.49
CA ILE A 2 -6.59 2.99 -15.51
C ILE A 2 -5.90 4.28 -15.07
N THR A 3 -6.53 5.43 -15.29
CA THR A 3 -5.94 6.73 -14.95
C THR A 3 -6.36 7.18 -13.54
N ALA A 4 -5.56 8.05 -12.90
CA ALA A 4 -5.87 8.56 -11.54
C ALA A 4 -7.21 9.31 -11.45
N LYS A 5 -7.73 9.81 -12.58
CA LYS A 5 -9.07 10.40 -12.69
C LYS A 5 -10.19 9.35 -12.66
N GLU A 6 -9.93 8.14 -13.12
CA GLU A 6 -10.92 7.05 -13.21
C GLU A 6 -10.99 6.24 -11.92
N ASN A 7 -9.88 6.12 -11.18
CA ASN A 7 -9.87 5.49 -9.86
C ASN A 7 -8.83 6.15 -8.93
N PRO A 8 -9.18 7.27 -8.27
CA PRO A 8 -8.26 8.02 -7.42
C PRO A 8 -7.81 7.22 -6.18
N MET A 9 -8.61 6.24 -5.75
CA MET A 9 -8.31 5.40 -4.60
C MET A 9 -7.13 4.46 -4.90
N VAL A 10 -7.14 3.79 -6.05
CA VAL A 10 -6.05 2.89 -6.48
C VAL A 10 -4.69 3.60 -6.49
N PHE A 11 -4.64 4.86 -6.94
CA PHE A 11 -3.40 5.63 -6.98
C PHE A 11 -2.93 6.10 -5.60
N TYR A 12 -3.85 6.43 -4.71
CA TYR A 12 -3.53 6.73 -3.31
C TYR A 12 -2.83 5.54 -2.64
N PHE A 13 -3.30 4.32 -2.92
CA PHE A 13 -2.71 3.10 -2.40
C PHE A 13 -1.36 2.74 -2.98
N SER A 14 -1.18 2.95 -4.30
CA SER A 14 0.15 2.80 -4.91
C SER A 14 1.18 3.72 -4.24
N ARG A 15 0.78 4.91 -3.75
CA ARG A 15 1.68 5.79 -3.00
C ARG A 15 2.04 5.24 -1.63
N ILE A 16 1.06 4.77 -0.85
CA ILE A 16 1.31 4.14 0.46
C ILE A 16 2.28 2.97 0.29
N PHE A 17 2.04 2.13 -0.71
CA PHE A 17 2.91 1.00 -1.06
C PHE A 17 4.34 1.47 -1.34
N LEU A 18 4.53 2.43 -2.26
CA LEU A 18 5.85 2.97 -2.60
C LEU A 18 6.55 3.63 -1.39
N SER A 19 5.82 4.30 -0.50
CA SER A 19 6.40 4.87 0.73
C SER A 19 6.92 3.78 1.67
N VAL A 20 6.22 2.63 1.77
CA VAL A 20 6.71 1.47 2.52
C VAL A 20 8.00 0.93 1.88
N PHE A 21 8.05 0.77 0.56
CA PHE A 21 9.24 0.24 -0.15
C PHE A 21 10.44 1.18 -0.16
N HIS A 22 10.23 2.48 -0.31
CA HIS A 22 11.30 3.47 -0.29
C HIS A 22 11.80 3.80 1.13
N GLY A 23 11.18 3.22 2.16
CA GLY A 23 11.57 3.43 3.55
C GLY A 23 11.19 4.82 4.09
N ASP A 24 10.29 5.54 3.41
CA ASP A 24 9.73 6.80 3.91
C ASP A 24 8.59 6.51 4.90
N THR A 25 8.99 5.93 6.03
CA THR A 25 8.08 5.48 7.10
C THR A 25 7.50 6.62 7.91
N LYS A 26 8.03 7.86 7.79
CA LYS A 26 7.53 9.03 8.51
C LYS A 26 6.14 9.44 8.05
N ALA A 27 5.94 9.55 6.73
CA ALA A 27 4.63 9.89 6.16
C ALA A 27 3.56 8.83 6.51
N LEU A 28 3.96 7.56 6.59
CA LEU A 28 3.11 6.46 7.02
C LEU A 28 2.71 6.59 8.49
N GLN A 29 3.66 6.87 9.39
CA GLN A 29 3.39 6.98 10.82
C GLN A 29 2.50 8.16 11.19
N GLU A 30 2.56 9.26 10.42
CA GLU A 30 1.67 10.42 10.59
C GLU A 30 0.21 10.10 10.28
N GLN A 31 -0.03 9.17 9.35
CA GLN A 31 -1.36 8.85 8.85
C GLN A 31 -1.93 7.55 9.42
N PHE A 32 -1.07 6.66 9.92
CA PHE A 32 -1.44 5.32 10.34
C PHE A 32 -0.81 4.93 11.69
N ASP A 33 -1.54 4.13 12.46
CA ASP A 33 -0.98 3.20 13.43
C ASP A 33 -0.43 1.98 12.69
N LEU A 34 0.84 1.64 12.97
CA LEU A 34 1.56 0.54 12.33
C LEU A 34 1.68 -0.61 13.32
N ASP A 35 1.22 -1.79 12.91
CA ASP A 35 1.43 -3.06 13.62
C ASP A 35 2.20 -4.00 12.68
N PHE A 36 3.45 -4.29 13.04
CA PHE A 36 4.33 -5.16 12.26
C PHE A 36 4.62 -6.44 13.04
N SER A 37 4.43 -7.57 12.39
CA SER A 37 4.73 -8.88 12.95
C SER A 37 5.39 -9.79 11.91
N VAL A 38 6.14 -10.78 12.39
CA VAL A 38 6.73 -11.82 11.56
C VAL A 38 6.39 -13.16 12.18
N LYS A 39 5.88 -14.09 11.37
CA LYS A 39 5.58 -15.46 11.76
C LYS A 39 5.93 -16.40 10.62
N ASP A 40 6.71 -17.44 10.91
CA ASP A 40 7.08 -18.47 9.93
C ASP A 40 7.66 -17.86 8.62
N GLU A 41 8.58 -16.89 8.76
CA GLU A 41 9.20 -16.11 7.67
C GLU A 41 8.26 -15.16 6.90
N GLN A 42 6.95 -15.27 7.11
CA GLN A 42 5.97 -14.31 6.62
C GLN A 42 5.96 -13.06 7.50
N TRP A 43 6.16 -11.90 6.91
CA TRP A 43 5.89 -10.64 7.57
C TRP A 43 4.46 -10.16 7.27
N THR A 44 3.89 -9.45 8.23
CA THR A 44 2.60 -8.78 8.13
C THR A 44 2.74 -7.36 8.67
N LEU A 45 2.32 -6.37 7.88
CA LEU A 45 2.18 -4.98 8.29
C LEU A 45 0.71 -4.58 8.20
N LYS A 46 0.09 -4.34 9.35
CA LYS A 46 -1.26 -3.76 9.44
C LYS A 46 -1.15 -2.26 9.68
N LEU A 47 -1.84 -1.50 8.85
CA LEU A 47 -1.96 -0.05 8.94
C LEU A 47 -3.41 0.29 9.30
N THR A 48 -3.59 1.01 10.41
CA THR A 48 -4.91 1.52 10.83
C THR A 48 -4.90 3.03 10.68
N PRO A 49 -5.80 3.65 9.89
CA PRO A 49 -5.77 5.09 9.71
C PRO A 49 -6.03 5.85 11.02
N ARG A 50 -5.28 6.93 11.26
CA ARG A 50 -5.44 7.80 12.43
C ARG A 50 -6.41 8.96 12.19
N ASN A 51 -6.46 9.46 10.96
CA ASN A 51 -7.03 10.77 10.63
C ASN A 51 -7.98 10.69 9.43
N HIS A 52 -8.97 11.57 9.43
CA HIS A 52 -9.86 11.83 8.31
C HIS A 52 -9.07 12.31 7.06
N PRO A 53 -9.46 11.91 5.84
CA PRO A 53 -10.64 11.10 5.48
C PRO A 53 -10.42 9.59 5.52
N LEU A 54 -9.21 9.12 5.83
CA LEU A 54 -8.87 7.72 5.65
C LEU A 54 -9.59 6.82 6.64
N ASP A 55 -9.72 7.25 7.89
CA ASP A 55 -10.47 6.56 8.93
C ASP A 55 -11.96 6.36 8.61
N SER A 56 -12.50 7.17 7.70
CA SER A 56 -13.90 7.15 7.27
C SER A 56 -14.12 6.24 6.06
N VAL A 57 -13.04 5.77 5.45
CA VAL A 57 -13.08 4.85 4.32
C VAL A 57 -12.56 3.48 4.74
N PHE A 58 -11.42 3.42 5.42
CA PHE A 58 -10.73 2.17 5.77
C PHE A 58 -10.78 1.90 7.26
N GLU A 59 -11.18 0.68 7.59
CA GLU A 59 -10.94 0.12 8.92
C GLU A 59 -9.48 -0.34 9.04
N SER A 60 -8.94 -1.03 8.03
CA SER A 60 -7.53 -1.42 8.01
C SER A 60 -7.00 -1.71 6.62
N ILE A 61 -5.68 -1.59 6.49
CA ILE A 61 -4.91 -2.00 5.32
C ILE A 61 -3.87 -3.00 5.80
N THR A 62 -3.87 -4.20 5.24
CA THR A 62 -2.93 -5.27 5.63
C THR A 62 -2.06 -5.65 4.44
N LEU A 63 -0.74 -5.57 4.63
CA LEU A 63 0.27 -6.03 3.67
C LEU A 63 0.93 -7.29 4.24
N GLU A 64 1.10 -8.29 3.41
CA GLU A 64 1.71 -9.57 3.78
C GLU A 64 2.70 -10.02 2.72
N GLY A 65 3.81 -10.61 3.16
CA GLY A 65 4.86 -11.04 2.25
C GLY A 65 5.95 -11.90 2.89
N LEU A 66 6.81 -12.46 2.05
CA LEU A 66 8.08 -13.09 2.43
C LEU A 66 9.22 -12.09 2.12
N ASP A 67 10.01 -12.31 1.08
CA ASP A 67 11.00 -11.31 0.63
C ASP A 67 10.36 -10.10 -0.08
N THR A 68 9.14 -10.29 -0.59
CA THR A 68 8.35 -9.30 -1.31
C THR A 68 6.90 -9.30 -0.85
N ILE A 69 6.13 -8.29 -1.26
CA ILE A 69 4.70 -8.24 -0.96
C ILE A 69 3.95 -9.24 -1.82
N GLU A 70 3.20 -10.14 -1.19
CA GLU A 70 2.40 -11.15 -1.88
C GLU A 70 0.92 -10.78 -1.87
N ARG A 71 0.47 -10.09 -0.82
CA ARG A 71 -0.94 -9.76 -0.61
C ARG A 71 -1.12 -8.37 -0.03
N LEU A 72 -2.14 -7.67 -0.52
CA LEU A 72 -2.68 -6.45 0.05
C LEU A 72 -4.18 -6.66 0.27
N THR A 73 -4.62 -6.47 1.51
CA THR A 73 -6.04 -6.48 1.89
C THR A 73 -6.45 -5.09 2.34
N LEU A 74 -7.53 -4.58 1.75
CA LEU A 74 -8.19 -3.34 2.15
C LEU A 74 -9.53 -3.71 2.77
N LEU A 75 -9.72 -3.37 4.04
CA LEU A 75 -11.00 -3.49 4.72
C LEU A 75 -11.59 -2.10 4.88
N GLU A 76 -12.73 -1.87 4.23
CA GLU A 76 -13.48 -0.63 4.36
C GLU A 76 -14.35 -0.64 5.61
N VAL A 77 -14.63 0.54 6.17
CA VAL A 77 -15.50 0.69 7.37
C VAL A 77 -16.92 0.14 7.16
N ARG A 78 -17.33 -0.05 5.89
CA ARG A 78 -18.63 -0.60 5.51
C ARG A 78 -18.63 -2.13 5.46
N GLY A 79 -17.47 -2.77 5.66
CA GLY A 79 -17.28 -4.22 5.59
C GLY A 79 -16.87 -4.73 4.20
N ASP A 80 -16.79 -3.85 3.20
CA ASP A 80 -16.29 -4.22 1.87
C ASP A 80 -14.80 -4.58 1.96
N LYS A 81 -14.44 -5.69 1.34
CA LYS A 81 -13.07 -6.21 1.31
C LYS A 81 -12.56 -6.23 -0.12
N THR A 82 -11.47 -5.53 -0.36
CA THR A 82 -10.68 -5.67 -1.60
C THR A 82 -9.41 -6.44 -1.30
N GLU A 83 -9.12 -7.46 -2.09
CA GLU A 83 -7.88 -8.24 -1.99
C GLU A 83 -7.12 -8.16 -3.30
N ILE A 84 -5.83 -7.82 -3.21
CA ILE A 84 -4.91 -7.74 -4.33
C ILE A 84 -3.80 -8.75 -4.06
N GLN A 85 -3.62 -9.69 -4.99
CA GLN A 85 -2.54 -10.68 -4.94
C GLN A 85 -1.50 -10.32 -5.99
N PHE A 86 -0.24 -10.29 -5.57
CA PHE A 86 0.88 -9.99 -6.43
C PHE A 86 1.56 -11.29 -6.88
N ALA A 87 1.87 -11.39 -8.16
CA ALA A 87 2.58 -12.52 -8.74
C ALA A 87 3.55 -12.01 -9.81
N ASN A 88 4.57 -12.81 -10.15
CA ASN A 88 5.61 -12.47 -11.14
C ASN A 88 6.31 -11.15 -10.83
N GLN A 89 6.61 -10.90 -9.55
CA GLN A 89 7.32 -9.70 -9.14
C GLN A 89 8.77 -9.74 -9.63
N ALA A 90 9.17 -8.70 -10.36
CA ALA A 90 10.54 -8.50 -10.79
C ALA A 90 11.19 -7.41 -9.95
N HIS A 91 12.36 -7.70 -9.38
CA HIS A 91 13.18 -6.73 -8.67
C HIS A 91 13.95 -5.79 -9.62
N GLN A 92 13.56 -5.75 -10.89
CA GLN A 92 14.20 -4.96 -11.93
C GLN A 92 13.13 -4.31 -12.82
N PRO A 93 13.26 -3.01 -13.11
CA PRO A 93 14.29 -2.09 -12.63
C PRO A 93 14.12 -1.74 -11.14
N LYS A 94 15.21 -1.39 -10.45
CA LYS A 94 15.21 -0.89 -9.05
C LYS A 94 14.54 0.47 -8.91
N GLU A 95 14.28 1.15 -10.02
CA GLU A 95 13.67 2.46 -10.07
C GLU A 95 12.50 2.44 -11.03
N LEU A 96 11.48 3.24 -10.73
CA LEU A 96 10.40 3.56 -11.65
C LEU A 96 11.00 4.07 -12.97
N THR A 97 10.45 3.62 -14.10
CA THR A 97 10.75 4.16 -15.43
C THR A 97 10.41 5.65 -15.50
N ASP A 98 10.89 6.38 -16.50
CA ASP A 98 10.62 7.83 -16.61
C ASP A 98 9.12 8.13 -16.77
N ASP A 99 8.36 7.25 -17.45
CA ASP A 99 6.91 7.37 -17.57
C ASP A 99 6.21 7.14 -16.23
N GLU A 100 6.66 6.15 -15.46
CA GLU A 100 6.17 5.91 -14.10
C GLU A 100 6.56 7.08 -13.19
N LYS A 101 7.82 7.53 -13.22
CA LYS A 101 8.29 8.73 -12.50
C LYS A 101 7.41 9.92 -12.87
N ALA A 102 7.09 10.18 -14.13
CA ALA A 102 6.22 11.29 -14.54
C ALA A 102 4.77 11.12 -14.03
N GLN A 103 4.28 9.89 -13.97
CA GLN A 103 2.96 9.57 -13.42
C GLN A 103 2.91 9.65 -11.88
N PHE A 104 4.06 9.58 -11.22
CA PHE A 104 4.23 9.62 -9.77
C PHE A 104 4.92 10.90 -9.24
N SER A 105 5.39 11.79 -10.12
CA SER A 105 6.02 13.08 -9.79
C SER A 105 4.96 14.18 -9.80
N PHE A 106 4.99 15.02 -8.77
CA PHE A 106 4.18 16.23 -8.64
C PHE A 106 5.09 17.41 -8.37
#